data_AF-A0A433ZZQ5-F1
#
_entry.id   AF-A0A433ZZQ5-F1
#
_cell.length_a   1.000
_cell.length_b   1.000
_cell.length_c   1.000
_cell.angle_alpha   90.00
_cell.angle_beta   90.00
_cell.angle_gamma   90.00
#
_symmetry.space_group_name_H-M   'P 1'
#
loop_
_entity.id
_entity.type
_entity.pdbx_description
1 polymer ?
#
loop_
_entity_poly.entity_id
_entity_poly.type
_entity_poly.pdbx_seq_one_letter_code
_entity_poly.pdbx_strand_id
1 'polypeptide(L)' 'VQTCFRDITELLATGRFPGARVSEPKQEQYGALVTYIWDPSGVLLHLAQWDVDAGAARATK' A
#
# COMPACT_ATOMS: atom_id res chain seq x y z
N VAL A 1 6.70 0.46 -1.61
CA VAL A 1 5.37 -0.16 -1.82
C VAL A 1 5.46 -1.45 -2.63
N GLN A 2 6.37 -1.56 -3.60
CA GLN A 2 6.57 -2.82 -4.35
C GLN A 2 6.81 -4.03 -3.44
N THR A 3 7.67 -3.90 -2.42
CA THR A 3 7.90 -4.97 -1.42
C THR A 3 6.62 -5.30 -0.66
N CYS A 4 5.88 -4.29 -0.15
CA CYS A 4 4.62 -4.51 0.56
C CYS A 4 3.60 -5.27 -0.30
N PHE A 5 3.41 -4.83 -1.55
CA PHE A 5 2.49 -5.49 -2.47
C PHE A 5 2.87 -6.96 -2.70
N ARG A 6 4.14 -7.26 -2.94
CA ARG A 6 4.64 -8.63 -3.09
C ARG A 6 4.38 -9.45 -1.84
N ASP A 7 4.83 -8.97 -0.68
CA ASP A 7 4.76 -9.71 0.58
C ASP A 7 3.29 -9.98 0.97
N ILE A 8 2.38 -9.01 0.75
CA ILE A 8 0.95 -9.20 0.95
C ILE A 8 0.36 -10.18 -0.05
N THR A 9 0.75 -10.11 -1.32
CA THR A 9 0.28 -11.05 -2.36
C THR A 9 0.68 -12.48 -2.01
N GLU A 10 1.92 -12.70 -1.59
CA GLU A 10 2.41 -13.99 -1.11
C GLU A 10 1.63 -14.47 0.13
N LEU A 11 1.36 -13.56 1.07
CA LEU A 11 0.55 -13.88 2.25
C LEU A 11 -0.88 -14.29 1.89
N LEU A 12 -1.53 -13.58 0.97
CA LEU A 12 -2.88 -13.90 0.50
C LEU A 12 -2.90 -15.24 -0.26
N ALA A 13 -1.85 -15.56 -1.01
CA ALA A 13 -1.70 -16.84 -1.71
C ALA A 13 -1.65 -18.05 -0.76
N THR A 14 -1.29 -17.85 0.52
CA THR A 14 -1.36 -18.93 1.52
C THR A 14 -2.79 -19.39 1.85
N GLY A 15 -3.81 -18.64 1.44
CA GLY A 15 -5.22 -18.96 1.72
C GLY A 15 -5.66 -18.69 3.16
N ARG A 16 -4.76 -18.15 4.02
CA ARG A 16 -5.07 -17.85 5.43
C ARG A 16 -6.08 -16.72 5.62
N PHE A 17 -6.28 -15.89 4.60
CA PHE A 17 -7.17 -14.73 4.62
C PHE A 17 -8.19 -14.83 3.47
N PRO A 18 -9.18 -15.73 3.57
CA PRO A 18 -10.13 -15.95 2.50
C PRO A 18 -10.92 -14.68 2.21
N GLY A 19 -11.03 -14.32 0.94
CA GLY A 19 -11.77 -13.14 0.48
C GLY A 19 -11.00 -11.82 0.57
N ALA A 20 -9.85 -11.78 1.25
CA ALA A 20 -8.99 -10.61 1.24
C ALA A 20 -8.32 -10.45 -0.14
N ARG A 21 -8.15 -9.19 -0.56
CA ARG A 21 -7.64 -8.82 -1.88
C ARG A 21 -6.66 -7.66 -1.74
N VAL A 22 -5.74 -7.54 -2.68
CA VAL A 22 -4.77 -6.43 -2.74
C VAL A 22 -4.71 -5.86 -4.15
N SER A 23 -4.58 -4.55 -4.28
CA SER A 23 -4.36 -3.86 -5.55
C SER A 23 -2.88 -3.74 -5.86
N GLU A 24 -2.52 -3.73 -7.14
CA GLU A 24 -1.19 -3.25 -7.54
C GLU A 24 -0.93 -1.83 -7.00
N PRO A 25 0.33 -1.47 -6.68
CA PRO A 25 0.68 -0.12 -6.29
C PRO A 25 0.33 0.89 -7.38
N LYS A 26 -0.37 1.96 -7.02
CA LYS A 26 -0.78 3.02 -7.92
C LYS A 26 -0.23 4.36 -7.46
N GLN A 27 0.28 5.16 -8.39
CA GLN A 27 0.66 6.53 -8.13
C GLN A 27 -0.61 7.37 -8.00
N GLU A 28 -0.82 7.99 -6.85
CA GLU A 28 -1.95 8.88 -6.62
C GLU A 28 -1.57 10.34 -6.89
N GLN A 29 -2.59 11.15 -7.22
CA GLN A 29 -2.40 12.55 -7.65
C GLN A 29 -1.73 13.44 -6.59
N TYR A 30 -1.83 13.07 -5.31
CA TYR A 30 -1.19 13.77 -4.20
C TYR A 30 0.27 13.33 -3.96
N GLY A 31 0.86 12.58 -4.89
CA GLY A 31 2.30 12.31 -4.94
C GLY A 31 2.77 11.05 -4.21
N ALA A 32 1.88 10.30 -3.55
CA ALA A 32 2.23 9.04 -2.91
C ALA A 32 2.03 7.86 -3.86
N LEU A 33 2.86 6.83 -3.69
CA LEU A 33 2.61 5.50 -4.23
C LEU A 33 1.78 4.73 -3.21
N VAL A 34 0.67 4.13 -3.64
CA VAL A 34 -0.34 3.57 -2.74
C VAL A 34 -0.71 2.14 -3.11
N THR A 35 -0.80 1.27 -2.11
CA THR A 35 -1.43 -0.06 -2.23
C THR A 35 -2.68 -0.13 -1.37
N TYR A 36 -3.78 -0.60 -1.97
CA TYR A 36 -5.05 -0.85 -1.29
C TYR A 36 -5.19 -2.33 -0.96
N ILE A 37 -5.69 -2.63 0.23
CA ILE A 37 -6.02 -3.99 0.66
C ILE A 37 -7.44 -3.98 1.20
N TRP A 38 -8.26 -4.92 0.74
CA TRP A 38 -9.64 -5.04 1.17
C TRP A 38 -9.82 -6.40 1.84
N ASP A 39 -10.48 -6.41 2.99
CA ASP A 39 -10.95 -7.63 3.65
C ASP A 39 -12.48 -7.77 3.48
N PRO A 40 -13.03 -9.00 3.56
CA PRO A 40 -14.46 -9.24 3.39
C PRO A 40 -15.33 -8.62 4.50
N SER A 41 -14.74 -8.22 5.62
CA SER A 41 -15.42 -7.49 6.71
C SER A 41 -15.62 -6.00 6.40
N GLY A 42 -15.09 -5.51 5.27
CA GLY A 42 -15.23 -4.13 4.83
C GLY A 42 -14.10 -3.20 5.29
N VAL A 43 -13.02 -3.72 5.87
CA VAL A 43 -11.83 -2.94 6.21
C VAL A 43 -11.01 -2.69 4.95
N LEU A 44 -10.66 -1.41 4.76
CA LEU A 44 -9.74 -0.96 3.73
C LEU A 44 -8.45 -0.48 4.39
N LEU A 45 -7.34 -1.16 4.11
CA LEU A 45 -6.01 -0.66 4.48
C LEU A 45 -5.43 0.15 3.33
N HIS A 46 -4.91 1.32 3.68
CA HIS A 46 -4.31 2.27 2.76
C HIS A 46 -2.83 2.43 3.09
N LEU A 47 -1.97 1.76 2.33
CA LEU A 47 -0.52 1.84 2.52
C LEU A 47 0.06 2.85 1.55
N ALA A 48 0.41 4.03 2.07
CA ALA A 48 1.04 5.10 1.30
C ALA A 48 2.55 5.15 1.57
N GLN A 49 3.35 5.23 0.52
CA GLN A 49 4.76 5.57 0.60
C GLN A 49 4.99 6.88 -0.14
N TRP A 50 5.71 7.76 0.54
CA TRP A 50 6.24 8.98 -0.04
C TRP A 50 7.63 8.69 -0.57
N ASP A 51 7.93 9.22 -1.75
CA ASP A 51 9.32 9.28 -2.19
C ASP A 51 10.09 10.14 -1.19
N VAL A 52 11.25 9.67 -0.74
CA VAL A 52 12.06 10.37 0.26
C VAL A 52 12.53 11.73 -0.26
N ASP A 53 12.56 11.91 -1.59
CA ASP A 53 12.86 13.20 -2.23
C ASP A 53 11.64 14.13 -2.35
N ALA A 54 10.41 13.60 -2.26
CA ALA A 54 9.18 14.41 -2.17
C ALA A 54 8.94 14.96 -0.75
N GLY A 55 9.64 14.42 0.26
CA GLY A 55 9.58 14.82 1.67
C GLY A 55 10.87 15.45 2.22
N ALA A 56 11.97 15.46 1.45
CA ALA A 56 13.21 16.15 1.83
C ALA A 56 13.10 17.70 1.81
N ALA A 57 11.94 18.23 1.42
CA ALA A 57 11.56 19.59 1.78
C ALA A 57 10.90 19.62 3.17
N ARG A 58 11.62 19.20 4.23
CA ARG A 58 11.19 19.49 5.61
C ARG A 58 12.25 20.23 6.42
N ALA A 59 11.99 21.53 6.51
CA ALA A 59 12.16 22.41 7.68
C ALA A 59 13.57 22.88 8.07
N THR A 60 14.08 23.90 7.39
CA THR A 60 14.63 25.08 8.09
C THR A 60 13.50 26.05 8.38
N LYS A 61 12.94 25.97 9.59
CA LYS A 61 12.72 27.06 10.56
C LYS A 61 11.69 26.63 11.61
#